data_AF-A0A847W117-F1
#
_entry.id   AF-A0A847W117-F1
#
_cell.length_a   1.000
_cell.length_b   1.000
_cell.length_c   1.000
_cell.angle_alpha   90.00
_cell.angle_beta   90.00
_cell.angle_gamma   90.00
#
_symmetry.space_group_name_H-M   'P 1'
#
loop_
_entity.id
_entity.type
_entity.pdbx_description
1 polymer ?
#
loop_
_entity_poly.entity_id
_entity_poly.type
_entity_poly.pdbx_seq_one_letter_code
_entity_poly.pdbx_strand_id
1 'polypeptide(L)'
;MYKLNEKFIVDSLPSAFVERYRAADGPALKVALFLMLGNNCDVKQIASELSLPETTVERSLDFWYKAGLLLSEEAPEAVKENRNTKPTVKKERKMSSERIAKIFRNPEVSALLQEVQSYLGRTLTQSESQRLLCIYEYDELPVEVILMAVAYSKENAKRNLFGYIEKIASEWKEEGLITTDKVEDHLSTLAERKKNYINISKILSIEFDSLKYRDRQYIDRWYEEYGYDELFVEEALSRSTNNSVAYINKILASWHQKGYATIKETRQEATNIPVKSTRKRKKDDDELIMMAVNELKSRSSNGK
;
A
#
# COMPACT_ATOMS: atom_id res chain seq x y z
N MET A 1 -27.38 -6.78 -22.91
CA MET A 1 -26.20 -5.94 -22.61
C MET A 1 -25.95 -6.01 -21.12
N TYR A 2 -24.78 -6.43 -20.68
CA TYR A 2 -24.41 -6.39 -19.27
C TYR A 2 -23.79 -5.02 -18.97
N LYS A 3 -24.23 -4.36 -17.90
CA LYS A 3 -23.62 -3.12 -17.39
C LYS A 3 -22.99 -3.40 -16.04
N LEU A 4 -21.81 -2.83 -15.80
CA LEU A 4 -21.15 -2.91 -14.51
C LEU A 4 -22.02 -2.23 -13.46
N ASN A 5 -22.14 -2.84 -12.28
CA ASN A 5 -22.78 -2.22 -11.13
C ASN A 5 -21.81 -1.18 -10.55
N GLU A 6 -22.27 0.04 -10.31
CA GLU A 6 -21.45 1.15 -9.80
C GLU A 6 -20.75 0.82 -8.46
N LYS A 7 -21.30 -0.11 -7.69
CA LYS A 7 -20.68 -0.64 -6.46
C LYS A 7 -19.44 -1.53 -6.70
N PHE A 8 -19.17 -1.91 -7.94
CA PHE A 8 -18.00 -2.71 -8.35
C PHE A 8 -16.95 -1.87 -9.09
N ILE A 9 -17.12 -0.54 -9.13
CA ILE A 9 -16.08 0.38 -9.59
C ILE A 9 -15.05 0.46 -8.46
N VAL A 10 -13.85 -0.05 -8.70
CA VAL A 10 -12.72 0.04 -7.79
C VAL A 10 -11.83 1.18 -8.30
N ASP A 11 -11.50 2.14 -7.45
CA ASP A 11 -10.90 3.42 -7.88
C ASP A 11 -9.50 3.28 -8.52
N SER A 12 -8.74 2.21 -8.23
CA SER A 12 -7.64 1.77 -9.09
C SER A 12 -7.16 0.36 -8.76
N LEU A 13 -6.66 -0.36 -9.78
CA LEU A 13 -5.85 -1.57 -9.63
C LEU A 13 -4.39 -1.23 -9.92
N PRO A 14 -3.41 -1.88 -9.28
CA PRO A 14 -2.00 -1.65 -9.59
C PRO A 14 -1.71 -1.83 -11.08
N SER A 15 -1.02 -0.87 -11.70
CA SER A 15 -0.69 -0.90 -13.13
C SER A 15 0.01 -2.20 -13.54
N ALA A 16 0.91 -2.72 -12.69
CA ALA A 16 1.59 -4.00 -12.89
C ALA A 16 0.64 -5.21 -13.00
N PHE A 17 -0.49 -5.18 -12.30
CA PHE A 17 -1.53 -6.20 -12.42
C PHE A 17 -2.35 -6.00 -13.70
N VAL A 18 -2.76 -4.77 -13.98
CA VAL A 18 -3.56 -4.41 -15.18
C VAL A 18 -2.81 -4.66 -16.48
N GLU A 19 -1.49 -4.56 -16.50
CA GLU A 19 -0.70 -4.91 -17.69
C GLU A 19 -0.72 -6.41 -18.00
N ARG A 20 -0.93 -7.26 -16.99
CA ARG A 20 -0.67 -8.71 -17.08
C ARG A 20 -1.88 -9.58 -16.76
N TYR A 21 -3.00 -8.99 -16.33
CA TYR A 21 -4.21 -9.74 -15.98
C TYR A 21 -4.75 -10.59 -17.14
N ARG A 22 -4.53 -10.17 -18.39
CA ARG A 22 -4.96 -10.94 -19.59
C ARG A 22 -4.11 -12.19 -19.85
N ALA A 23 -2.88 -12.20 -19.34
CA ALA A 23 -1.94 -13.32 -19.49
C ALA A 23 -1.95 -14.27 -18.28
N ALA A 24 -2.59 -13.86 -17.18
CA ALA A 24 -2.75 -14.67 -15.98
C ALA A 24 -3.89 -15.67 -16.16
N ASP A 25 -3.68 -16.90 -15.70
CA ASP A 25 -4.74 -17.90 -15.66
C ASP A 25 -5.69 -17.65 -14.47
N GLY A 26 -6.84 -18.34 -14.46
CA GLY A 26 -7.87 -18.17 -13.42
C GLY A 26 -7.33 -18.32 -11.99
N PRO A 27 -6.51 -19.34 -11.69
CA PRO A 27 -5.83 -19.46 -10.40
C PRO A 27 -4.89 -18.29 -10.07
N ALA A 28 -4.05 -17.86 -11.01
CA ALA A 28 -3.14 -16.73 -10.78
C ALA A 28 -3.90 -15.43 -10.50
N LEU A 29 -5.01 -15.17 -11.19
CA LEU A 29 -5.87 -14.02 -10.92
C LEU A 29 -6.46 -14.07 -9.49
N LYS A 30 -6.96 -15.22 -9.06
CA LYS A 30 -7.49 -15.41 -7.70
C LYS A 30 -6.42 -15.15 -6.65
N VAL A 31 -5.22 -15.70 -6.83
CA VAL A 31 -4.10 -15.50 -5.90
C VAL A 31 -3.70 -14.03 -5.83
N ALA A 32 -3.56 -13.34 -6.97
CA ALA A 32 -3.20 -11.91 -6.98
C ALA A 32 -4.27 -11.03 -6.34
N LEU A 33 -5.55 -11.24 -6.65
CA LEU A 33 -6.65 -10.49 -6.02
C LEU A 33 -6.73 -10.76 -4.52
N PHE A 34 -6.52 -12.01 -4.10
CA PHE A 34 -6.48 -12.37 -2.69
C PHE A 34 -5.36 -11.66 -1.92
N LEU A 35 -4.17 -11.58 -2.50
CA LEU A 35 -3.05 -10.83 -1.93
C LEU A 35 -3.31 -9.31 -1.90
N MET A 36 -3.91 -8.76 -2.97
CA MET A 36 -4.27 -7.34 -3.04
C MET A 36 -5.35 -6.92 -2.04
N LEU A 37 -6.21 -7.85 -1.62
CA LEU A 37 -7.16 -7.61 -0.53
C LEU A 37 -6.50 -7.52 0.86
N GLY A 38 -5.17 -7.65 0.93
CA GLY A 38 -4.37 -7.45 2.14
C GLY A 38 -4.08 -8.75 2.91
N ASN A 39 -4.32 -9.91 2.31
CA ASN A 39 -4.07 -11.21 2.92
C ASN A 39 -2.67 -11.72 2.58
N ASN A 40 -1.64 -11.12 3.19
CA ASN A 40 -0.26 -11.64 3.09
C ASN A 40 -0.15 -12.90 3.97
N CYS A 41 -0.32 -14.07 3.35
CA CYS A 41 -0.42 -15.36 4.03
C CYS A 41 0.56 -16.37 3.44
N ASP A 42 0.88 -17.42 4.20
CA ASP A 42 1.69 -18.56 3.75
C ASP A 42 0.98 -19.35 2.63
N VAL A 43 1.74 -20.01 1.77
CA VAL A 43 1.26 -20.77 0.59
C VAL A 43 0.12 -21.72 0.95
N LYS A 44 0.22 -22.37 2.11
CA LYS A 44 -0.77 -23.32 2.63
C LYS A 44 -2.11 -22.66 2.99
N GLN A 45 -2.06 -21.45 3.53
CA GLN A 45 -3.26 -20.69 3.88
C GLN A 45 -3.95 -20.20 2.60
N ILE A 46 -3.20 -19.74 1.60
CA ILE A 46 -3.74 -19.33 0.31
C ILE A 46 -4.38 -20.53 -0.41
N ALA A 47 -3.74 -21.70 -0.36
CA ALA A 47 -4.26 -22.94 -0.94
C ALA A 47 -5.59 -23.36 -0.33
N SER A 48 -5.67 -23.34 1.02
CA SER A 48 -6.90 -23.66 1.75
C SER A 48 -8.02 -22.67 1.46
N GLU A 49 -7.74 -21.36 1.49
CA GLU A 49 -8.74 -20.31 1.36
C GLU A 49 -9.29 -20.19 -0.07
N LEU A 50 -8.44 -20.41 -1.08
CA LEU A 50 -8.86 -20.36 -2.49
C LEU A 50 -9.32 -21.71 -3.03
N SER A 51 -9.28 -22.77 -2.21
CA SER A 51 -9.53 -24.16 -2.62
C SER A 51 -8.67 -24.56 -3.84
N LEU A 52 -7.40 -24.19 -3.81
CA LEU A 52 -6.42 -24.46 -4.87
C LEU A 52 -5.32 -25.40 -4.36
N PRO A 53 -4.73 -26.27 -5.20
CA PRO A 53 -3.56 -27.04 -4.82
C PRO A 53 -2.37 -26.12 -4.50
N GLU A 54 -1.57 -26.46 -3.48
CA GLU A 54 -0.37 -25.69 -3.09
C GLU A 54 0.59 -25.48 -4.28
N THR A 55 0.77 -26.51 -5.11
CA THR A 55 1.59 -26.43 -6.34
C THR A 55 1.07 -25.41 -7.37
N THR A 56 -0.24 -25.16 -7.38
CA THR A 56 -0.86 -24.15 -8.25
C THR A 56 -0.72 -22.75 -7.66
N VAL A 57 -0.75 -22.64 -6.33
CA VAL A 57 -0.49 -21.39 -5.62
C VAL A 57 0.97 -20.98 -5.81
N GLU A 58 1.93 -21.89 -5.64
CA GLU A 58 3.36 -21.61 -5.86
C GLU A 58 3.64 -21.14 -7.29
N ARG A 59 3.06 -21.81 -8.30
CA ARG A 59 3.18 -21.39 -9.71
C ARG A 59 2.57 -20.02 -9.96
N SER A 60 1.45 -19.72 -9.30
CA SER A 60 0.79 -18.42 -9.39
C SER A 60 1.62 -17.32 -8.74
N LEU A 61 2.21 -17.60 -7.57
CA LEU A 61 3.13 -16.69 -6.88
C LEU A 61 4.40 -16.46 -7.71
N ASP A 62 4.99 -17.51 -8.27
CA ASP A 62 6.15 -17.42 -9.16
C ASP A 62 5.84 -16.63 -10.45
N PHE A 63 4.64 -16.83 -11.02
CA PHE A 63 4.17 -16.03 -12.16
C PHE A 63 4.12 -14.54 -11.79
N TRP A 64 3.55 -14.19 -10.64
CA TRP A 64 3.45 -12.80 -10.20
C TRP A 64 4.76 -12.21 -9.68
N TYR A 65 5.65 -13.04 -9.13
CA TYR A 65 7.01 -12.69 -8.76
C TYR A 65 7.85 -12.37 -9.99
N LYS A 66 7.87 -13.26 -10.99
CA LYS A 66 8.45 -12.99 -12.31
C LYS A 66 7.77 -11.81 -12.99
N ALA A 67 6.50 -11.57 -12.66
CA ALA A 67 5.78 -10.42 -13.15
C ALA A 67 6.16 -9.09 -12.48
N GLY A 68 6.92 -9.12 -11.38
CA GLY A 68 7.30 -7.95 -10.60
C GLY A 68 6.18 -7.39 -9.71
N LEU A 69 5.08 -8.14 -9.53
CA LEU A 69 4.00 -7.80 -8.61
C LEU A 69 4.34 -8.23 -7.17
N LEU A 70 5.18 -9.25 -7.00
CA LEU A 70 5.64 -9.75 -5.71
C LEU A 70 7.16 -9.57 -5.56
N LEU A 71 7.61 -9.33 -4.32
CA LEU A 71 9.01 -9.26 -3.95
C LEU A 71 9.31 -10.48 -3.05
N SER A 72 10.42 -11.17 -3.30
CA SER A 72 10.91 -12.26 -2.43
C SER A 72 11.81 -11.66 -1.35
N GLU A 73 11.65 -12.12 -0.11
CA GLU A 73 12.53 -11.74 1.01
C GLU A 73 13.80 -12.60 1.11
N GLU A 74 13.93 -13.66 0.31
CA GLU A 74 15.14 -14.50 0.29
C GLU A 74 16.03 -14.16 -0.91
N ALA A 75 17.16 -13.50 -0.64
CA ALA A 75 18.29 -13.48 -1.55
C ALA A 75 19.12 -14.75 -1.36
N PRO A 76 19.64 -15.32 -2.46
CA PRO A 76 20.98 -15.90 -2.41
C PRO A 76 21.91 -15.23 -3.43
N GLU A 77 23.11 -14.92 -2.95
CA GLU A 77 24.29 -14.70 -3.78
C GLU A 77 24.62 -15.97 -4.59
N ALA A 78 25.24 -15.75 -5.76
CA ALA A 78 25.85 -16.73 -6.68
C ALA A 78 24.91 -17.50 -7.62
N VAL A 79 24.61 -16.89 -8.78
CA VAL A 79 24.88 -17.49 -10.11
C VAL A 79 25.26 -16.36 -11.08
N LYS A 80 26.56 -16.10 -11.21
CA LYS A 80 27.10 -15.62 -12.50
C LYS A 80 27.05 -16.81 -13.46
N GLU A 81 26.88 -16.51 -14.74
CA GLU A 81 26.98 -17.46 -15.87
C GLU A 81 25.71 -18.27 -16.20
N ASN A 82 24.76 -17.62 -16.88
CA ASN A 82 24.43 -18.05 -18.24
C ASN A 82 23.66 -16.96 -18.99
N ARG A 83 24.35 -16.37 -19.97
CA ARG A 83 23.76 -15.49 -20.98
C ARG A 83 22.89 -16.33 -21.90
N ASN A 84 21.58 -16.26 -21.73
CA ASN A 84 20.65 -16.34 -22.84
C ASN A 84 19.29 -15.75 -22.45
N THR A 85 19.29 -14.45 -22.17
CA THR A 85 18.06 -13.66 -22.10
C THR A 85 17.65 -13.26 -23.51
N LYS A 86 16.59 -13.90 -24.03
CA LYS A 86 15.76 -13.26 -25.07
C LYS A 86 15.27 -11.92 -24.49
N PRO A 87 15.40 -10.81 -25.23
CA PRO A 87 15.14 -9.49 -24.68
C PRO A 87 13.63 -9.30 -24.46
N THR A 88 13.17 -9.44 -23.23
CA THR A 88 11.90 -8.83 -22.82
C THR A 88 12.19 -7.36 -22.60
N VAL A 89 11.99 -6.61 -23.68
CA VAL A 89 11.99 -5.16 -23.71
C VAL A 89 10.94 -4.68 -22.70
N LYS A 90 11.37 -4.37 -21.47
CA LYS A 90 10.92 -3.10 -20.89
C LYS A 90 11.16 -2.12 -22.02
N LYS A 91 10.13 -1.45 -22.54
CA LYS A 91 10.37 -0.23 -23.30
C LYS A 91 10.97 0.73 -22.29
N GLU A 92 12.26 0.59 -22.01
CA GLU A 92 13.10 1.71 -21.66
C GLU A 92 12.69 2.78 -22.65
N ARG A 93 12.22 3.93 -22.16
CA ARG A 93 11.96 5.10 -23.00
C ARG A 93 13.32 5.46 -23.61
N LYS A 94 13.67 4.77 -24.71
CA LYS A 94 14.96 4.91 -25.37
C LYS A 94 14.85 6.09 -26.29
N MET A 95 15.49 7.19 -25.89
CA MET A 95 15.67 8.31 -26.79
C MET A 95 16.82 8.00 -27.74
N SER A 96 16.64 8.35 -29.01
CA SER A 96 17.73 8.23 -29.99
C SER A 96 18.88 9.16 -29.62
N SER A 97 20.10 8.77 -29.97
CA SER A 97 21.31 9.57 -29.73
C SER A 97 21.22 10.97 -30.33
N GLU A 98 20.61 11.10 -31.51
CA GLU A 98 20.36 12.38 -32.19
C GLU A 98 19.42 13.29 -31.38
N ARG A 99 18.36 12.71 -30.81
CA ARG A 99 17.38 13.46 -30.01
C ARG A 99 17.97 13.89 -28.68
N ILE A 100 18.76 13.02 -28.04
CA ILE A 100 19.54 13.34 -26.85
C ILE A 100 20.47 14.52 -27.14
N ALA A 101 21.26 14.47 -28.21
CA ALA A 101 22.19 15.54 -28.58
C ALA A 101 21.49 16.89 -28.84
N LYS A 102 20.26 16.86 -29.37
CA LYS A 102 19.44 18.07 -29.57
C LYS A 102 18.99 18.66 -28.22
N ILE A 103 18.47 17.82 -27.33
CA ILE A 103 17.98 18.25 -26.01
C ILE A 103 19.12 18.78 -25.13
N PHE A 104 20.30 18.17 -25.21
CA PHE A 104 21.51 18.66 -24.52
C PHE A 104 21.94 20.08 -24.91
N ARG A 105 21.48 20.61 -26.05
CA ARG A 105 21.73 22.01 -26.44
C ARG A 105 20.83 23.01 -25.72
N ASN A 106 19.78 22.55 -25.03
CA ASN A 106 18.96 23.40 -24.19
C ASN A 106 19.76 23.77 -22.91
N PRO A 107 20.04 25.06 -22.66
CA PRO A 107 20.75 25.51 -21.46
C PRO A 107 20.09 25.06 -20.16
N GLU A 108 18.75 25.05 -20.08
CA GLU A 108 18.00 24.65 -18.89
C GLU A 108 18.24 23.17 -18.55
N VAL A 109 18.25 22.32 -19.57
CA VAL A 109 18.51 20.89 -19.41
C VAL A 109 19.96 20.61 -19.07
N SER A 110 20.90 21.37 -19.65
CA SER A 110 22.31 21.27 -19.25
C SER A 110 22.50 21.68 -17.78
N ALA A 111 21.81 22.74 -17.33
CA ALA A 111 21.84 23.18 -15.95
C ALA A 111 21.24 22.12 -15.01
N LEU A 112 20.08 21.53 -15.37
CA LEU A 112 19.48 20.39 -14.65
C LEU A 112 20.50 19.28 -14.38
N LEU A 113 21.17 18.80 -15.42
CA LEU A 113 22.13 17.70 -15.28
C LEU A 113 23.34 18.09 -14.43
N GLN A 114 23.83 19.32 -14.55
CA GLN A 114 24.92 19.84 -13.73
C GLN A 114 24.53 19.93 -12.25
N GLU A 115 23.35 20.47 -11.96
CA GLU A 115 22.81 20.59 -10.60
C GLU A 115 22.61 19.21 -9.96
N VAL A 116 22.05 18.24 -10.70
CA VAL A 116 21.91 16.87 -10.20
C VAL A 116 23.27 16.24 -9.90
N GLN A 117 24.28 16.42 -10.77
CA GLN A 117 25.63 15.90 -10.50
C GLN A 117 26.26 16.54 -9.26
N SER A 118 26.12 17.86 -9.11
CA SER A 118 26.59 18.61 -7.95
C SER A 118 25.93 18.08 -6.67
N TYR A 119 24.60 17.95 -6.69
CA TYR A 119 23.82 17.46 -5.56
C TYR A 119 24.11 16.00 -5.19
N LEU A 120 24.42 15.14 -6.18
CA LEU A 120 24.81 13.75 -5.94
C LEU A 120 26.29 13.57 -5.61
N GLY A 121 27.14 14.59 -5.84
CA GLY A 121 28.58 14.52 -5.62
C GLY A 121 29.32 13.58 -6.59
N ARG A 122 28.70 13.25 -7.74
CA ARG A 122 29.29 12.37 -8.76
C ARG A 122 28.74 12.69 -10.15
N THR A 123 29.44 12.21 -11.16
CA THR A 123 28.95 12.26 -12.54
C THR A 123 27.75 11.33 -12.74
N LEU A 124 26.87 11.73 -13.65
CA LEU A 124 25.76 10.89 -14.11
C LEU A 124 26.25 9.94 -15.19
N THR A 125 25.79 8.70 -15.13
CA THR A 125 25.95 7.77 -16.26
C THR A 125 25.06 8.21 -17.43
N GLN A 126 25.34 7.68 -18.62
CA GLN A 126 24.51 7.92 -19.80
C GLN A 126 23.05 7.50 -19.58
N SER A 127 22.84 6.34 -18.92
CA SER A 127 21.50 5.84 -18.61
C SER A 127 20.75 6.77 -17.65
N GLU A 128 21.41 7.21 -16.58
CA GLU A 128 20.82 8.13 -15.60
C GLU A 128 20.46 9.49 -16.24
N SER A 129 21.37 10.04 -17.04
CA SER A 129 21.13 11.27 -17.79
C SER A 129 19.91 11.10 -18.69
N GLN A 130 19.84 10.02 -19.46
CA GLN A 130 18.73 9.76 -20.37
C GLN A 130 17.39 9.65 -19.64
N ARG A 131 17.35 9.09 -18.42
CA ARG A 131 16.12 8.99 -17.63
C ARG A 131 15.60 10.35 -17.20
N LEU A 132 16.47 11.25 -16.75
CA LEU A 132 16.10 12.64 -16.45
C LEU A 132 15.60 13.37 -17.71
N LEU A 133 16.28 13.17 -18.84
CA LEU A 133 15.84 13.74 -20.11
C LEU A 133 14.47 13.21 -20.56
N CYS A 134 14.16 11.94 -20.29
CA CYS A 134 12.85 11.37 -20.57
C CYS A 134 11.75 11.99 -19.72
N ILE A 135 12.03 12.33 -18.47
CA ILE A 135 11.08 13.04 -17.60
C ILE A 135 10.82 14.43 -18.18
N TYR A 136 11.87 15.17 -18.52
CA TYR A 136 11.74 16.49 -19.12
C TYR A 136 10.95 16.46 -20.45
N GLU A 137 11.29 15.56 -21.37
CA GLU A 137 10.73 15.54 -22.73
C GLU A 137 9.33 14.90 -22.80
N TYR A 138 9.09 13.80 -22.08
CA TYR A 138 7.82 13.05 -22.18
C TYR A 138 6.86 13.33 -21.04
N ASP A 139 7.39 13.56 -19.84
CA ASP A 139 6.57 13.93 -18.71
C ASP A 139 6.34 15.45 -18.68
N GLU A 140 7.08 16.23 -19.49
CA GLU A 140 6.90 17.68 -19.67
C GLU A 140 6.94 18.45 -18.34
N LEU A 141 7.69 17.92 -17.37
CA LEU A 141 7.87 18.56 -16.08
C LEU A 141 8.94 19.66 -16.18
N PRO A 142 8.72 20.83 -15.55
CA PRO A 142 9.75 21.86 -15.44
C PRO A 142 11.01 21.35 -14.74
N VAL A 143 12.16 21.91 -15.11
CA VAL A 143 13.47 21.52 -14.58
C VAL A 143 13.53 21.62 -13.05
N GLU A 144 12.93 22.67 -12.49
CA GLU A 144 12.86 22.92 -11.06
C GLU A 144 12.08 21.82 -10.34
N VAL A 145 10.95 21.37 -10.91
CA VAL A 145 10.14 20.27 -10.37
C VAL A 145 10.92 18.95 -10.43
N ILE A 146 11.67 18.71 -11.52
CA ILE A 146 12.54 17.52 -11.62
C ILE A 146 13.63 17.56 -10.55
N LEU A 147 14.24 18.72 -10.28
CA LEU A 147 15.22 18.87 -9.20
C LEU A 147 14.62 18.59 -7.82
N MET A 148 13.40 19.07 -7.55
CA MET A 148 12.67 18.75 -6.32
C MET A 148 12.39 17.24 -6.20
N ALA A 149 12.02 16.58 -7.30
CA ALA A 149 11.81 15.13 -7.33
C ALA A 149 13.11 14.37 -7.02
N VAL A 150 14.26 14.84 -7.53
CA VAL A 150 15.59 14.29 -7.22
C VAL A 150 15.92 14.47 -5.73
N ALA A 151 15.70 15.67 -5.17
CA ALA A 151 15.97 15.96 -3.77
C ALA A 151 15.13 15.07 -2.84
N TYR A 152 13.81 15.03 -3.06
CA TYR A 152 12.90 14.16 -2.31
C TYR A 152 13.28 12.68 -2.45
N SER A 153 13.65 12.25 -3.66
CA SER A 153 14.05 10.86 -3.92
C SER A 153 15.33 10.47 -3.20
N LYS A 154 16.30 11.37 -3.07
CA LYS A 154 17.58 11.08 -2.38
C LYS A 154 17.36 10.75 -0.90
N GLU A 155 16.38 11.39 -0.25
CA GLU A 155 16.06 11.16 1.15
C GLU A 155 15.21 9.90 1.38
N ASN A 156 14.38 9.52 0.41
CA ASN A 156 13.35 8.49 0.59
C ASN A 156 13.61 7.17 -0.17
N ALA A 157 14.48 7.17 -1.18
CA ALA A 157 14.76 5.98 -1.97
C ALA A 157 15.63 4.98 -1.19
N LYS A 158 15.06 3.82 -0.86
CA LYS A 158 15.82 2.71 -0.24
C LYS A 158 16.80 2.05 -1.21
N ARG A 159 16.42 1.93 -2.49
CA ARG A 159 17.20 1.30 -3.57
C ARG A 159 16.82 1.95 -4.91
N ASN A 160 17.71 1.92 -5.90
CA ASN A 160 17.45 2.39 -7.27
C ASN A 160 16.90 3.83 -7.35
N LEU A 161 17.74 4.81 -7.00
CA LEU A 161 17.39 6.24 -6.98
C LEU A 161 16.67 6.71 -8.24
N PHE A 162 17.22 6.45 -9.44
CA PHE A 162 16.65 6.95 -10.70
C PHE A 162 15.32 6.29 -11.08
N GLY A 163 15.11 5.03 -10.72
CA GLY A 163 13.80 4.42 -10.87
C GLY A 163 12.75 5.02 -9.91
N TYR A 164 13.18 5.43 -8.72
CA TYR A 164 12.31 6.12 -7.79
C TYR A 164 12.00 7.55 -8.25
N ILE A 165 12.98 8.27 -8.80
CA ILE A 165 12.77 9.60 -9.40
C ILE A 165 11.72 9.53 -10.53
N GLU A 166 11.84 8.57 -11.45
CA GLU A 166 10.84 8.38 -12.53
C GLU A 166 9.43 8.13 -11.97
N LYS A 167 9.34 7.32 -10.91
CA LYS A 167 8.07 7.04 -10.25
C LYS A 167 7.46 8.32 -9.65
N ILE A 168 8.24 9.05 -8.83
CA ILE A 168 7.78 10.28 -8.18
C ILE A 168 7.40 11.34 -9.22
N ALA A 169 8.18 11.49 -10.28
CA ALA A 169 7.86 12.41 -11.37
C ALA A 169 6.54 12.04 -12.07
N SER A 170 6.28 10.76 -12.31
CA SER A 170 5.00 10.30 -12.89
C SER A 170 3.82 10.59 -11.95
N GLU A 171 3.96 10.28 -10.66
CA GLU A 171 2.94 10.53 -9.64
C GLU A 171 2.64 12.04 -9.54
N TRP A 172 3.67 12.89 -9.46
CA TRP A 172 3.51 14.34 -9.42
C TRP A 172 2.87 14.90 -10.68
N LYS A 173 3.19 14.37 -11.86
CA LYS A 173 2.51 14.74 -13.10
C LYS A 173 1.03 14.38 -13.05
N GLU A 174 0.71 13.16 -12.65
CA GLU A 174 -0.67 12.66 -12.53
C GLU A 174 -1.49 13.48 -11.54
N GLU A 175 -0.87 13.94 -10.45
CA GLU A 175 -1.48 14.83 -9.46
C GLU A 175 -1.49 16.32 -9.86
N GLY A 176 -0.90 16.67 -11.02
CA GLY A 176 -0.85 18.05 -11.50
C GLY A 176 0.10 18.97 -10.71
N LEU A 177 1.08 18.38 -10.02
CA LEU A 177 2.15 19.06 -9.26
C LEU A 177 3.28 19.51 -10.20
N ILE A 178 2.93 20.37 -11.16
CA ILE A 178 3.84 20.85 -12.21
C ILE A 178 4.48 22.21 -11.91
N THR A 179 4.35 22.72 -10.69
CA THR A 179 4.91 24.01 -10.24
C THR A 179 5.58 23.83 -8.89
N THR A 180 6.65 24.58 -8.61
CA THR A 180 7.37 24.54 -7.33
C THR A 180 6.44 24.70 -6.13
N ASP A 181 5.56 25.71 -6.15
CA ASP A 181 4.66 26.02 -5.04
C ASP A 181 3.75 24.83 -4.67
N LYS A 182 3.14 24.19 -5.68
CA LYS A 182 2.32 22.99 -5.48
C LYS A 182 3.12 21.82 -4.92
N VAL A 183 4.36 21.64 -5.37
CA VAL A 183 5.24 20.58 -4.87
C VAL A 183 5.63 20.88 -3.42
N GLU A 184 5.95 22.13 -3.09
CA GLU A 184 6.24 22.57 -1.72
C GLU A 184 5.05 22.32 -0.78
N ASP A 185 3.84 22.70 -1.18
CA ASP A 185 2.60 22.44 -0.43
C ASP A 185 2.37 20.94 -0.20
N HIS A 186 2.59 20.13 -1.25
CA HIS A 186 2.49 18.67 -1.16
C HIS A 186 3.52 18.09 -0.20
N LEU A 187 4.79 18.50 -0.30
CA LEU A 187 5.86 18.05 0.59
C LEU A 187 5.62 18.47 2.05
N SER A 188 5.08 19.67 2.27
CA SER A 188 4.67 20.16 3.59
C SER A 188 3.58 19.26 4.20
N THR A 189 2.58 18.88 3.39
CA THR A 189 1.52 17.94 3.81
C THR A 189 2.10 16.56 4.18
N LEU A 190 3.03 16.03 3.37
CA LEU A 190 3.71 14.77 3.70
C LEU A 190 4.52 14.86 5.00
N ALA A 191 5.18 16.00 5.25
CA ALA A 191 5.93 16.24 6.48
C ALA A 191 5.00 16.28 7.71
N GLU A 192 3.85 16.97 7.61
CA GLU A 192 2.88 17.02 8.70
C GLU A 192 2.25 15.64 8.95
N ARG A 193 1.87 14.90 7.90
CA ARG A 193 1.42 13.51 8.04
C ARG A 193 2.44 12.63 8.76
N LYS A 194 3.73 12.74 8.40
CA LYS A 194 4.81 12.01 9.06
C LYS A 194 4.91 12.37 10.55
N LYS A 195 4.77 13.65 10.91
CA LYS A 195 4.72 14.10 12.31
C LYS A 195 3.51 13.51 13.04
N ASN A 196 2.33 13.52 12.42
CA ASN A 196 1.12 12.93 12.98
C ASN A 196 1.31 11.43 13.24
N TYR A 197 1.88 10.68 12.30
CA TYR A 197 2.21 9.26 12.51
C TYR A 197 3.15 9.04 13.69
N ILE A 198 4.18 9.86 13.83
CA ILE A 198 5.12 9.79 14.96
C ILE A 198 4.37 10.05 16.27
N ASN A 199 3.54 11.09 16.35
CA ASN A 199 2.77 11.43 17.54
C ASN A 199 1.80 10.30 17.92
N ILE A 200 1.01 9.81 16.96
CA ILE A 200 0.06 8.71 17.20
C ILE A 200 0.80 7.44 17.61
N SER A 201 1.95 7.11 17.01
CA SER A 201 2.72 5.92 17.40
C SER A 201 3.17 5.99 18.86
N LYS A 202 3.56 7.18 19.35
CA LYS A 202 3.90 7.41 20.76
C LYS A 202 2.69 7.24 21.68
N ILE A 203 1.54 7.85 21.35
CA ILE A 203 0.31 7.74 22.14
C ILE A 203 -0.13 6.29 22.27
N LEU A 204 -0.12 5.55 21.17
CA LEU A 204 -0.50 4.14 21.14
C LEU A 204 0.58 3.21 21.70
N SER A 205 1.77 3.72 22.02
CA SER A 205 2.92 2.93 22.48
C SER A 205 3.28 1.80 21.52
N ILE A 206 3.31 2.12 20.22
CA ILE A 206 3.73 1.20 19.14
C ILE A 206 4.94 1.77 18.41
N GLU A 207 5.74 0.91 17.78
CA GLU A 207 6.88 1.35 16.98
C GLU A 207 6.41 2.08 15.72
N PHE A 208 6.99 3.25 15.43
CA PHE A 208 6.65 4.02 14.23
C PHE A 208 6.81 3.21 12.93
N ASP A 209 7.88 2.41 12.82
CA ASP A 209 8.15 1.60 11.64
C ASP A 209 7.21 0.40 11.50
N SER A 210 6.49 0.03 12.57
CA SER A 210 5.46 -1.02 12.52
C SER A 210 4.15 -0.57 11.88
N LEU A 211 3.95 0.74 11.67
CA LEU A 211 2.76 1.29 11.04
C LEU A 211 2.66 0.87 9.57
N LYS A 212 1.66 0.04 9.27
CA LYS A 212 1.37 -0.42 7.91
C LYS A 212 0.72 0.71 7.11
N TYR A 213 0.71 0.54 5.79
CA TYR A 213 0.05 1.48 4.87
C TYR A 213 -1.40 1.77 5.29
N ARG A 214 -2.16 0.73 5.64
CA ARG A 214 -3.55 0.88 6.10
C ARG A 214 -3.68 1.64 7.42
N ASP A 215 -2.71 1.50 8.32
CA ASP A 215 -2.71 2.24 9.58
C ASP A 215 -2.51 3.73 9.34
N ARG A 216 -1.57 4.08 8.44
CA ARG A 216 -1.33 5.46 8.02
C ARG A 216 -2.57 6.09 7.38
N GLN A 217 -3.27 5.35 6.52
CA GLN A 217 -4.54 5.82 5.94
C GLN A 217 -5.62 6.10 6.99
N TYR A 218 -5.69 5.32 8.07
CA TYR A 218 -6.60 5.63 9.16
C TYR A 218 -6.19 6.90 9.88
N ILE A 219 -4.90 7.07 10.17
CA ILE A 219 -4.39 8.26 10.84
C ILE A 219 -4.63 9.51 9.99
N ASP A 220 -4.34 9.46 8.68
CA ASP A 220 -4.64 10.56 7.75
C ASP A 220 -6.11 10.95 7.82
N ARG A 221 -7.01 9.95 7.75
CA ARG A 221 -8.46 10.18 7.86
C ARG A 221 -8.86 10.85 9.17
N TRP A 222 -8.26 10.47 10.29
CA TRP A 222 -8.60 11.05 11.59
C TRP A 222 -8.32 12.56 11.60
N TYR A 223 -7.15 12.97 11.12
CA TYR A 223 -6.80 14.39 11.08
C TYR A 223 -7.53 15.16 9.98
N GLU A 224 -7.61 14.59 8.77
CA GLU A 224 -8.04 15.33 7.58
C GLU A 224 -9.54 15.27 7.32
N GLU A 225 -10.17 14.12 7.54
CA GLU A 225 -11.61 13.95 7.30
C GLU A 225 -12.42 14.18 8.59
N TYR A 226 -11.96 13.66 9.73
CA TYR A 226 -12.71 13.74 10.99
C TYR A 226 -12.38 15.00 11.81
N GLY A 227 -11.23 15.62 11.57
CA GLY A 227 -10.73 16.73 12.40
C GLY A 227 -10.35 16.31 13.82
N TYR A 228 -10.00 15.04 14.01
CA TYR A 228 -9.63 14.45 15.30
C TYR A 228 -8.13 14.48 15.50
N ASP A 229 -7.71 15.20 16.54
CA ASP A 229 -6.33 15.33 16.96
C ASP A 229 -5.91 14.25 17.97
N GLU A 230 -4.72 14.40 18.54
CA GLU A 230 -4.17 13.51 19.55
C GLU A 230 -5.11 13.27 20.74
N LEU A 231 -5.90 14.26 21.15
CA LEU A 231 -6.78 14.16 22.32
C LEU A 231 -7.91 13.16 22.09
N PHE A 232 -8.41 13.05 20.87
CA PHE A 232 -9.42 12.05 20.51
C PHE A 232 -8.83 10.64 20.57
N VAL A 233 -7.59 10.47 20.12
CA VAL A 233 -6.88 9.19 20.16
C VAL A 233 -6.59 8.77 21.60
N GLU A 234 -6.14 9.69 22.45
CA GLU A 234 -5.92 9.45 23.88
C GLU A 234 -7.23 9.05 24.58
N GLU A 235 -8.32 9.75 24.31
CA GLU A 235 -9.63 9.44 24.88
C GLU A 235 -10.13 8.07 24.41
N ALA A 236 -9.96 7.72 23.13
CA ALA A 236 -10.33 6.41 22.61
C ALA A 236 -9.47 5.29 23.23
N LEU A 237 -8.17 5.53 23.39
CA LEU A 237 -7.23 4.60 24.03
C LEU A 237 -7.59 4.38 25.50
N SER A 238 -7.97 5.43 26.24
CA SER A 238 -8.35 5.33 27.66
C SER A 238 -9.55 4.40 27.90
N ARG A 239 -10.38 4.17 26.88
CA ARG A 239 -11.56 3.30 26.91
C ARG A 239 -11.31 1.90 26.35
N SER A 240 -10.08 1.63 25.94
CA SER A 240 -9.68 0.41 25.27
C SER A 240 -8.57 -0.28 26.03
N THR A 241 -8.62 -1.61 26.07
CA THR A 241 -7.46 -2.42 26.48
C THR A 241 -6.57 -2.78 25.28
N ASN A 242 -6.98 -2.42 24.07
CA ASN A 242 -6.28 -2.69 22.82
C ASN A 242 -5.84 -1.37 22.16
N ASN A 243 -4.53 -1.22 21.98
CA ASN A 243 -3.88 -0.03 21.43
C ASN A 243 -3.61 -0.11 19.91
N SER A 244 -4.08 -1.16 19.22
CA SER A 244 -3.88 -1.28 17.78
C SER A 244 -4.64 -0.18 17.03
N VAL A 245 -4.01 0.38 15.99
CA VAL A 245 -4.58 1.45 15.14
C VAL A 245 -5.94 1.03 14.59
N ALA A 246 -6.09 -0.21 14.13
CA ALA A 246 -7.34 -0.74 13.61
C ALA A 246 -8.47 -0.80 14.66
N TYR A 247 -8.15 -1.04 15.94
CA TYR A 247 -9.14 -1.03 17.02
C TYR A 247 -9.56 0.40 17.36
N ILE A 248 -8.59 1.29 17.53
CA ILE A 248 -8.84 2.71 17.80
C ILE A 248 -9.65 3.34 16.66
N ASN A 249 -9.35 3.01 15.42
CA ASN A 249 -10.12 3.46 14.26
C ASN A 249 -11.62 3.12 14.37
N LYS A 250 -11.99 1.95 14.94
CA LYS A 250 -13.41 1.59 15.10
C LYS A 250 -14.14 2.53 16.07
N ILE A 251 -13.45 2.94 17.14
CA ILE A 251 -14.00 3.88 18.12
C ILE A 251 -14.17 5.25 17.46
N LEU A 252 -13.10 5.76 16.84
CA LEU A 252 -13.11 7.09 16.21
C LEU A 252 -14.10 7.17 15.04
N ALA A 253 -14.18 6.13 14.20
CA ALA A 253 -15.17 6.07 13.13
C ALA A 253 -16.61 6.05 13.66
N SER A 254 -16.86 5.36 14.79
CA SER A 254 -18.17 5.39 15.46
C SER A 254 -18.51 6.79 15.99
N TRP A 255 -17.54 7.51 16.57
CA TRP A 255 -17.76 8.89 17.02
C TRP A 255 -18.03 9.84 15.87
N HIS A 256 -17.27 9.72 14.79
CA HIS A 256 -17.50 10.52 13.59
C HIS A 256 -18.88 10.25 12.98
N GLN A 257 -19.31 8.98 12.92
CA GLN A 257 -20.66 8.62 12.46
C GLN A 257 -21.78 9.22 13.34
N LYS A 258 -21.50 9.45 14.63
CA LYS A 258 -22.42 10.11 15.58
C LYS A 258 -22.33 11.64 15.54
N GLY A 259 -21.40 12.20 14.76
CA GLY A 259 -21.22 13.64 14.61
C GLY A 259 -20.55 14.31 15.81
N TYR A 260 -19.77 13.57 16.61
CA TYR A 260 -19.07 14.16 17.75
C TYR A 260 -17.92 15.04 17.25
N ALA A 261 -17.99 16.33 17.53
CA ALA A 261 -16.96 17.29 17.14
C ALA A 261 -16.04 17.65 18.32
N THR A 262 -16.38 17.24 19.54
CA THR A 262 -15.63 17.60 20.76
C THR A 262 -15.41 16.42 21.70
N ILE A 263 -14.30 16.45 22.45
CA ILE A 263 -13.99 15.44 23.50
C ILE A 263 -15.09 15.34 24.58
N LYS A 264 -15.82 16.43 24.85
CA LYS A 264 -16.90 16.41 25.84
C LYS A 264 -18.04 15.48 25.40
N GLU A 265 -18.39 15.48 24.12
CA GLU A 265 -19.46 14.65 23.56
C GLU A 265 -19.07 13.16 23.61
N THR A 266 -17.80 12.85 23.33
CA THR A 266 -17.32 11.47 23.45
C THR A 266 -17.48 10.97 24.89
N ARG A 267 -17.17 11.79 25.92
CA ARG A 267 -17.27 11.41 27.36
C ARG A 267 -18.69 11.13 27.83
N GLN A 268 -19.67 11.85 27.31
CA GLN A 268 -21.08 11.62 27.64
C GLN A 268 -21.60 10.26 27.12
N GLU A 269 -21.00 9.75 26.04
CA GLU A 269 -21.31 8.40 25.58
C GLU A 269 -20.85 7.32 26.56
N ALA A 270 -19.64 7.45 27.15
CA ALA A 270 -19.10 6.46 28.07
C ALA A 270 -19.98 6.29 29.31
N THR A 271 -20.62 7.37 29.78
CA THR A 271 -21.58 7.32 30.88
C THR A 271 -22.91 6.64 30.53
N ASN A 272 -23.22 6.46 29.25
CA ASN A 272 -24.49 5.92 28.73
C ASN A 272 -24.39 4.52 28.10
N ILE A 273 -23.24 3.83 28.20
CA ILE A 273 -23.13 2.46 27.67
C ILE A 273 -23.80 1.49 28.66
N PRO A 274 -24.90 0.79 28.28
CA PRO A 274 -25.38 -0.34 29.06
C PRO A 274 -24.34 -1.44 28.96
N VAL A 275 -23.91 -1.98 30.10
CA VAL A 275 -23.01 -3.14 30.21
C VAL A 275 -23.50 -4.24 29.25
N LYS A 276 -22.88 -4.39 28.07
CA LYS A 276 -23.24 -5.45 27.14
C LYS A 276 -22.82 -6.77 27.78
N SER A 277 -23.81 -7.55 28.18
CA SER A 277 -23.64 -8.89 28.72
C SER A 277 -22.81 -9.76 27.77
N THR A 278 -21.89 -10.49 28.35
CA THR A 278 -21.15 -11.57 27.71
C THR A 278 -22.13 -12.52 27.04
N ARG A 279 -21.97 -12.70 25.72
CA ARG A 279 -22.81 -13.58 24.89
C ARG A 279 -22.84 -15.00 25.47
N LYS A 280 -23.99 -15.36 26.03
CA LYS A 280 -24.45 -16.71 26.34
C LYS A 280 -24.54 -17.49 25.01
N ARG A 281 -23.44 -18.12 24.58
CA ARG A 281 -23.39 -18.96 23.36
C ARG A 281 -22.86 -20.38 23.60
N LYS A 282 -22.54 -20.75 24.85
CA LYS A 282 -21.93 -22.05 25.14
C LYS A 282 -22.87 -23.10 25.75
N LYS A 283 -24.10 -22.72 26.14
CA LYS A 283 -25.05 -23.65 26.79
C LYS A 283 -25.95 -24.39 25.80
N ASP A 284 -26.33 -23.71 24.72
CA ASP A 284 -27.31 -24.24 23.76
C ASP A 284 -26.67 -25.31 22.86
N ASP A 285 -25.38 -25.17 22.53
CA ASP A 285 -24.63 -26.15 21.73
C ASP A 285 -24.37 -27.44 22.53
N ASP A 286 -24.10 -27.34 23.84
CA ASP A 286 -23.88 -28.51 24.71
C ASP A 286 -25.18 -29.31 24.93
N GLU A 287 -26.34 -28.64 25.03
CA GLU A 287 -27.66 -29.30 25.11
C GLU A 287 -28.04 -29.99 23.79
N LEU A 288 -27.74 -29.38 22.64
CA LEU A 288 -27.95 -29.96 21.31
C LEU A 288 -27.07 -31.20 21.07
N ILE A 289 -25.79 -31.13 21.49
CA ILE A 289 -24.86 -32.26 21.40
C ILE A 289 -25.31 -33.40 22.32
N MET A 290 -25.74 -33.09 23.56
CA MET A 290 -26.25 -34.10 24.50
C MET A 290 -27.54 -34.77 24.01
N MET A 291 -28.44 -34.03 23.36
CA MET A 291 -29.64 -34.60 22.73
C MET A 291 -29.29 -35.54 21.57
N ALA A 292 -28.38 -35.15 20.68
CA ALA A 292 -27.96 -35.98 19.55
C ALA A 292 -27.26 -37.28 20.00
N VAL A 293 -26.43 -37.22 21.05
CA VAL A 293 -25.75 -38.40 21.61
C VAL A 293 -26.74 -39.38 22.24
N ASN A 294 -27.79 -38.89 22.91
CA ASN A 294 -28.82 -39.74 23.50
C ASN A 294 -29.70 -40.42 22.43
N GLU A 295 -30.01 -39.72 21.33
CA GLU A 295 -30.75 -40.30 20.22
C GLU A 295 -29.97 -41.46 19.56
N LEU A 296 -28.66 -41.30 19.36
CA LEU A 296 -27.79 -42.35 18.80
C LEU A 296 -27.69 -43.58 19.72
N LYS A 297 -27.60 -43.37 21.04
CA LYS A 297 -27.60 -44.47 22.02
C LYS A 297 -28.92 -45.24 22.04
N SER A 298 -30.05 -44.54 21.89
CA SER A 298 -31.38 -45.19 21.83
C SER A 298 -31.55 -46.06 20.58
N ARG A 299 -31.02 -45.62 19.44
CA ARG A 299 -31.06 -46.39 18.17
C ARG A 299 -30.14 -47.61 18.19
N SER A 300 -29.02 -47.54 18.91
CA SER A 300 -28.11 -48.68 19.07
C SER A 300 -28.65 -49.77 20.02
N SER A 301 -29.64 -49.46 20.87
CA SER A 301 -30.21 -50.43 21.82
C SER A 301 -31.41 -51.21 21.28
N ASN A 302 -32.04 -50.76 20.18
CA ASN A 302 -33.20 -51.43 19.55
C ASN A 302 -32.81 -52.31 18.34
N GLY A 303 -31.51 -52.51 18.11
CA GLY A 303 -30.97 -53.29 16.99
C GLY A 303 -30.25 -54.57 17.40
N LYS A 304 -30.82 -55.33 18.35
CA LYS A 304 -30.44 -56.72 18.64
C LYS A 304 -31.67 -57.59 18.75
#